data_AF-A0A7W9LGW1-F1
#
_entry.id   AF-A0A7W9LGW1-F1
#
_cell.length_a   1.000
_cell.length_b   1.000
_cell.length_c   1.000
_cell.angle_alpha   90.00
_cell.angle_beta   90.00
_cell.angle_gamma   90.00
#
_symmetry.space_group_name_H-M   'P 1'
#
loop_
_entity.id
_entity.type
_entity.pdbx_description
1 polymer ?
#
loop_
_entity_poly.entity_id
_entity_poly.type
_entity_poly.pdbx_seq_one_letter_code
_entity_poly.pdbx_strand_id
1 'polypeptide(L)'
;MKHTWEDFCLEHSRGDDFVGVQAYTSQITDVNGVVPHPAHPSNTLTGWAYRPDALGIAVRNAAQVTHGTTIIVTENGIATHDDERRITYTSEALHALFAAADDGIDIRGYLHWSALDNYEWGHWGPTFGLIAVDRETFVRTPKPSLHWLGRIARGGYRRNSVIVAGGV
;
A
#
# COMPACT_ATOMS: atom_id res chain seq x y z
N MET A 1 -6.74 13.14 23.00
CA MET A 1 -6.95 11.71 22.68
C MET A 1 -6.60 11.50 21.21
N LYS A 2 -5.33 11.70 20.83
CA LYS A 2 -4.94 11.92 19.44
C LYS A 2 -4.27 10.69 18.77
N HIS A 3 -4.05 9.61 19.52
CA HIS A 3 -3.10 8.54 19.12
C HIS A 3 -3.49 7.09 19.47
N THR A 4 -4.62 6.84 20.16
CA THR A 4 -4.77 5.54 20.85
C THR A 4 -5.05 4.32 19.97
N TRP A 5 -5.35 4.47 18.68
CA TRP A 5 -5.64 3.32 17.81
C TRP A 5 -4.59 3.09 16.73
N GLU A 6 -4.24 4.14 15.97
CA GLU A 6 -3.25 4.03 14.88
C GLU A 6 -1.84 3.74 15.42
N ASP A 7 -1.45 4.43 16.49
CA ASP A 7 -0.11 4.29 17.05
C ASP A 7 0.00 3.14 18.06
N PHE A 8 -1.10 2.55 18.52
CA PHE A 8 -1.06 1.50 19.55
C PHE A 8 -0.14 0.34 19.14
N CYS A 9 -0.31 -0.20 17.94
CA CYS A 9 0.56 -1.27 17.44
C CYS A 9 1.99 -0.79 17.17
N LEU A 10 2.16 0.47 16.75
CA LEU A 10 3.48 1.07 16.48
C LEU A 10 4.28 1.30 17.77
N GLU A 11 3.63 1.75 18.85
CA GLU A 11 4.25 1.94 20.15
C GLU A 11 4.76 0.61 20.74
N HIS A 12 4.03 -0.48 20.52
CA HIS A 12 4.39 -1.81 20.99
C HIS A 12 5.43 -2.53 20.12
N SER A 13 5.72 -2.03 18.91
CA SER A 13 6.76 -2.58 18.01
C SER A 13 8.10 -1.85 18.10
N ARG A 14 8.27 -0.99 19.11
CA ARG A 14 9.55 -0.34 19.41
C ARG A 14 10.61 -1.38 19.77
N GLY A 15 11.70 -1.40 19.02
CA GLY A 15 12.82 -2.31 19.26
C GLY A 15 12.64 -3.73 18.71
N ASP A 16 11.53 -4.00 18.03
CA ASP A 16 11.36 -5.23 17.24
C ASP A 16 12.32 -5.26 16.04
N ASP A 17 12.48 -6.44 15.43
CA ASP A 17 13.34 -6.62 14.24
C ASP A 17 12.85 -5.76 13.04
N PHE A 18 11.54 -5.65 12.87
CA PHE A 18 10.89 -4.77 11.89
C PHE A 18 9.42 -4.52 12.23
N VAL A 19 8.83 -3.50 11.63
CA VAL A 19 7.39 -3.24 11.63
C VAL A 19 6.82 -3.35 10.20
N GLY A 20 5.70 -4.06 10.07
CA GLY A 20 4.95 -4.16 8.82
C GLY A 20 4.00 -2.98 8.67
N VAL A 21 4.18 -2.15 7.64
CA VAL A 21 3.26 -1.06 7.31
C VAL A 21 2.31 -1.49 6.21
N GLN A 22 1.01 -1.33 6.45
CA GLN A 22 -0.06 -1.55 5.47
C GLN A 22 -0.80 -0.23 5.28
N ALA A 23 -0.73 0.36 4.09
CA ALA A 23 -1.28 1.70 3.85
C ALA A 23 -1.88 1.82 2.46
N TYR A 24 -3.10 2.36 2.40
CA TYR A 24 -3.91 2.44 1.16
C TYR A 24 -4.54 3.82 0.96
N THR A 25 -4.93 4.47 2.05
CA THR A 25 -5.62 5.76 2.05
C THR A 25 -5.37 6.47 3.38
N SER A 26 -6.01 7.61 3.59
CA SER A 26 -6.07 8.31 4.88
C SER A 26 -7.52 8.50 5.28
N GLN A 27 -7.85 8.55 6.56
CA GLN A 27 -9.21 8.82 7.02
C GLN A 27 -9.25 9.97 8.02
N ILE A 28 -10.31 10.77 7.94
CA ILE A 28 -10.56 11.82 8.93
C ILE A 28 -11.25 11.15 10.12
N THR A 29 -10.81 11.51 11.32
CA THR A 29 -11.42 11.07 12.58
C THR A 29 -11.82 12.31 13.37
N ASP A 30 -13.07 12.35 13.83
CA ASP A 30 -13.58 13.37 14.74
C ASP A 30 -13.89 12.77 16.12
N VAL A 31 -14.56 13.54 16.98
CA VAL A 31 -14.92 13.10 18.35
C VAL A 31 -15.89 11.91 18.37
N ASN A 32 -16.60 11.65 17.27
CA ASN A 32 -17.53 10.54 17.08
C ASN A 32 -16.87 9.36 16.36
N GLY A 33 -15.58 9.47 16.02
CA GLY A 33 -14.79 8.42 15.40
C GLY A 33 -14.53 8.67 13.92
N VAL A 34 -14.43 7.58 13.17
CA VAL A 34 -14.04 7.59 11.76
C VAL A 34 -15.12 8.25 10.91
N VAL A 35 -14.75 9.33 10.21
CA VAL A 35 -15.64 10.04 9.28
C VAL A 35 -15.65 9.31 7.94
N PRO A 36 -16.82 8.90 7.42
CA PRO A 36 -16.92 8.32 6.08
C PRO A 36 -16.45 9.32 5.03
N HIS A 37 -15.67 8.84 4.06
CA HIS A 37 -15.31 9.68 2.92
C HIS A 37 -16.54 9.98 2.07
N PRO A 38 -16.76 11.24 1.66
CA PRO A 38 -17.84 11.55 0.76
C PRO A 38 -17.66 10.82 -0.57
N ALA A 39 -18.78 10.46 -1.19
CA ALA A 39 -18.75 9.85 -2.52
C ALA A 39 -18.09 10.81 -3.51
N HIS A 40 -17.07 10.32 -4.21
CA HIS A 40 -16.36 11.09 -5.24
C HIS A 40 -16.02 10.18 -6.42
N PRO A 41 -16.03 10.68 -7.68
CA PRO A 41 -15.72 9.87 -8.86
C PRO A 41 -14.33 9.24 -8.83
N SER A 42 -13.38 9.85 -8.11
CA SER A 42 -12.04 9.30 -7.92
C SER A 42 -11.93 8.32 -6.75
N ASN A 43 -13.00 7.91 -6.09
CA ASN A 43 -12.89 6.88 -5.05
C ASN A 43 -12.49 5.52 -5.67
N THR A 44 -11.93 4.64 -4.86
CA THR A 44 -11.61 3.26 -5.22
C THR A 44 -12.88 2.40 -5.20
N LEU A 45 -12.79 1.15 -5.66
CA LEU A 45 -13.93 0.21 -5.55
C LEU A 45 -14.30 -0.14 -4.10
N THR A 46 -13.40 0.11 -3.15
CA THR A 46 -13.69 0.01 -1.70
C THR A 46 -14.34 1.28 -1.13
N GLY A 47 -14.58 2.30 -1.96
CA GLY A 47 -15.12 3.59 -1.53
C GLY A 47 -14.09 4.51 -0.88
N TRP A 48 -12.81 4.11 -0.84
CA TRP A 48 -11.74 4.90 -0.24
C TRP A 48 -11.32 6.06 -1.14
N ALA A 49 -10.84 7.14 -0.53
CA ALA A 49 -10.27 8.26 -1.27
C ALA A 49 -8.98 7.82 -1.98
N TYR A 50 -8.80 8.27 -3.22
CA TYR A 50 -7.55 8.09 -3.97
C TYR A 50 -6.43 8.90 -3.31
N ARG A 51 -5.57 8.21 -2.54
CA ARG A 51 -4.50 8.80 -1.72
C ARG A 51 -3.21 7.98 -1.77
N PRO A 52 -2.52 7.92 -2.91
CA PRO A 52 -1.24 7.19 -3.01
C PRO A 52 -0.15 7.77 -2.11
N ASP A 53 -0.22 9.07 -1.80
CA ASP A 53 0.66 9.76 -0.85
C ASP A 53 0.55 9.22 0.59
N ALA A 54 -0.56 8.55 0.93
CA ALA A 54 -0.76 7.98 2.26
C ALA A 54 0.33 6.97 2.65
N LEU A 55 0.93 6.27 1.68
CA LEU A 55 2.03 5.35 1.97
C LEU A 55 3.24 6.07 2.58
N GLY A 56 3.65 7.19 1.99
CA GLY A 56 4.78 7.97 2.49
C GLY A 56 4.48 8.63 3.84
N ILE A 57 3.22 8.98 4.12
CA ILE A 57 2.78 9.52 5.41
C ILE A 57 2.84 8.43 6.49
N ALA A 58 2.26 7.26 6.22
CA ALA A 58 2.20 6.14 7.15
C ALA A 58 3.61 5.63 7.53
N VAL A 59 4.51 5.52 6.56
CA VAL A 59 5.90 5.09 6.81
C VAL A 59 6.66 6.10 7.66
N ARG A 60 6.48 7.41 7.43
CA ARG A 60 7.09 8.45 8.29
C ARG A 60 6.53 8.41 9.70
N ASN A 61 5.22 8.23 9.86
CA ASN A 61 4.60 8.08 11.17
C ASN A 61 5.15 6.84 11.90
N ALA A 62 5.18 5.69 11.22
CA ALA A 62 5.73 4.45 11.77
C ALA A 62 7.17 4.62 12.22
N ALA A 63 8.04 5.22 11.40
CA ALA A 63 9.43 5.48 11.76
C ALA A 63 9.56 6.39 12.99
N GLN A 64 8.73 7.44 13.07
CA GLN A 64 8.72 8.36 14.22
C GLN A 64 8.26 7.66 15.50
N VAL A 65 7.13 6.96 15.45
CA VAL A 65 6.51 6.34 16.64
C VAL A 65 7.32 5.16 17.15
N THR A 66 7.92 4.37 16.26
CA THR A 66 8.74 3.20 16.61
C THR A 66 10.19 3.55 16.96
N HIS A 67 10.58 4.82 16.86
CA HIS A 67 11.94 5.31 17.11
C HIS A 67 12.99 4.68 16.16
N GLY A 68 12.61 4.50 14.89
CA GLY A 68 13.50 4.02 13.84
C GLY A 68 13.58 2.49 13.71
N THR A 69 12.60 1.74 14.23
CA THR A 69 12.45 0.31 13.88
C THR A 69 12.42 0.15 12.36
N THR A 70 13.09 -0.89 11.85
CA THR A 70 13.13 -1.18 10.40
C THR A 70 11.72 -1.35 9.84
N ILE A 71 11.44 -0.81 8.64
CA ILE A 71 10.12 -0.86 8.01
C ILE A 71 10.12 -1.81 6.81
N ILE A 72 9.08 -2.63 6.73
CA ILE A 72 8.69 -3.33 5.50
C ILE A 72 7.27 -2.90 5.16
N VAL A 73 7.05 -2.39 3.95
CA VAL A 73 5.68 -2.19 3.45
C VAL A 73 5.13 -3.56 3.10
N THR A 74 4.24 -4.06 3.94
CA THR A 74 3.68 -5.42 3.82
C THR A 74 2.44 -5.45 2.94
N GLU A 75 1.73 -4.33 2.84
CA GLU A 75 0.65 -4.16 1.87
C GLU A 75 0.51 -2.71 1.40
N ASN A 76 0.31 -2.55 0.10
CA ASN A 76 -0.15 -1.31 -0.52
C ASN A 76 -0.71 -1.64 -1.90
N GLY A 77 -1.78 -0.95 -2.31
CA GLY A 77 -2.39 -1.15 -3.62
C GLY A 77 -3.66 -0.34 -3.78
N ILE A 78 -4.42 -0.65 -4.83
CA ILE A 78 -5.67 0.04 -5.16
C ILE A 78 -6.70 -0.92 -5.72
N ALA A 79 -7.93 -0.83 -5.21
CA ALA A 79 -9.09 -1.50 -5.78
C ALA A 79 -9.63 -0.69 -6.98
N THR A 80 -9.43 -1.19 -8.19
CA THR A 80 -9.84 -0.53 -9.44
C THR A 80 -10.02 -1.56 -10.57
N HIS A 81 -10.98 -1.31 -11.47
CA HIS A 81 -11.11 -2.08 -12.71
C HIS A 81 -10.19 -1.55 -13.83
N ASP A 82 -9.77 -0.29 -13.71
CA ASP A 82 -8.81 0.35 -14.61
C ASP A 82 -7.38 0.03 -14.14
N ASP A 83 -6.64 -0.72 -14.95
CA ASP A 83 -5.26 -1.13 -14.64
C ASP A 83 -4.22 -0.04 -14.90
N GLU A 84 -4.48 0.92 -15.80
CA GLU A 84 -3.63 2.10 -15.97
C GLU A 84 -3.70 3.00 -14.73
N ARG A 85 -4.89 3.10 -14.13
CA ARG A 85 -5.07 3.75 -12.83
C ARG A 85 -4.31 3.02 -11.71
N ARG A 86 -4.19 1.69 -11.76
CA ARG A 86 -3.36 0.92 -10.81
C ARG A 86 -1.88 1.23 -10.96
N ILE A 87 -1.39 1.32 -12.20
CA ILE A 87 0.00 1.74 -12.49
C ILE A 87 0.25 3.14 -11.93
N THR A 88 -0.62 4.10 -12.25
CA THR A 88 -0.48 5.49 -11.80
C THR A 88 -0.45 5.60 -10.26
N TYR A 89 -1.42 4.99 -9.58
CA TYR A 89 -1.46 4.97 -8.11
C TYR A 89 -0.19 4.36 -7.51
N THR A 90 0.23 3.20 -8.02
CA THR A 90 1.39 2.48 -7.49
C THR A 90 2.67 3.26 -7.74
N SER A 91 2.79 3.94 -8.88
CA SER A 91 3.92 4.81 -9.18
C SER A 91 4.01 5.99 -8.21
N GLU A 92 2.88 6.66 -7.94
CA GLU A 92 2.81 7.79 -7.01
C GLU A 92 3.12 7.34 -5.56
N ALA A 93 2.59 6.18 -5.15
CA ALA A 93 2.87 5.60 -3.84
C ALA A 93 4.35 5.23 -3.67
N LEU A 94 4.96 4.59 -4.67
CA LEU A 94 6.38 4.28 -4.66
C LEU A 94 7.25 5.54 -4.63
N HIS A 95 6.89 6.61 -5.35
CA HIS A 95 7.60 7.89 -5.22
C HIS A 95 7.55 8.44 -3.80
N ALA A 96 6.39 8.39 -3.13
CA ALA A 96 6.25 8.83 -1.75
C ALA A 96 7.06 7.95 -0.77
N LEU A 97 7.15 6.64 -1.05
CA LEU A 97 7.96 5.69 -0.29
C LEU A 97 9.46 5.97 -0.43
N PHE A 98 9.94 6.18 -1.66
CA PHE A 98 11.34 6.49 -1.91
C PHE A 98 11.74 7.85 -1.32
N ALA A 99 10.84 8.85 -1.34
CA ALA A 99 11.09 10.10 -0.64
C ALA A 99 11.24 9.88 0.87
N ALA A 100 10.48 8.95 1.47
CA ALA A 100 10.65 8.59 2.89
C ALA A 100 11.99 7.87 3.14
N ALA A 101 12.43 7.03 2.21
CA ALA A 101 13.76 6.41 2.28
C ALA A 101 14.90 7.45 2.16
N ASP A 102 14.74 8.44 1.28
CA ASP A 102 15.67 9.55 1.10
C ASP A 102 15.77 10.43 2.37
N ASP A 103 14.72 10.46 3.22
CA ASP A 103 14.74 11.10 4.54
C ASP A 103 15.54 10.30 5.60
N GLY A 104 16.13 9.16 5.22
CA GLY A 104 16.97 8.31 6.08
C GLY A 104 16.21 7.22 6.84
N ILE A 105 14.94 6.98 6.51
CA ILE A 105 14.14 5.93 7.13
C ILE A 105 14.59 4.55 6.62
N ASP A 106 14.80 3.60 7.53
CA ASP A 106 15.25 2.26 7.18
C ASP A 106 14.10 1.40 6.61
N ILE A 107 13.88 1.49 5.30
CA ILE A 107 12.84 0.77 4.56
C ILE A 107 13.49 -0.35 3.74
N ARG A 108 13.08 -1.60 3.99
CA ARG A 108 13.73 -2.78 3.40
C ARG A 108 12.93 -3.49 2.31
N GLY A 109 11.62 -3.22 2.22
CA GLY A 109 10.78 -3.95 1.28
C GLY A 109 9.47 -3.26 0.94
N TYR A 110 8.98 -3.57 -0.26
CA TYR A 110 7.63 -3.28 -0.71
C TYR A 110 6.94 -4.53 -1.24
N LEU A 111 5.81 -4.87 -0.62
CA LEU A 111 4.91 -5.96 -1.02
C LEU A 111 3.59 -5.35 -1.49
N HIS A 112 3.26 -5.59 -2.76
CA HIS A 112 2.01 -5.10 -3.35
C HIS A 112 0.83 -5.96 -2.90
N TRP A 113 -0.25 -5.32 -2.46
CA TRP A 113 -1.54 -5.96 -2.33
C TRP A 113 -2.35 -5.73 -3.62
N SER A 114 -2.49 -6.73 -4.49
CA SER A 114 -2.12 -8.14 -4.30
C SER A 114 -1.58 -8.77 -5.57
N ALA A 115 -1.05 -9.98 -5.47
CA ALA A 115 -0.70 -10.75 -6.66
C ALA A 115 -1.94 -11.09 -7.50
N LEU A 116 -2.98 -11.64 -6.87
CA LEU A 116 -4.21 -12.11 -7.52
C LEU A 116 -5.42 -11.27 -7.09
N ASP A 117 -6.35 -11.04 -8.01
CA ASP A 117 -7.72 -10.67 -7.63
C ASP A 117 -8.28 -11.76 -6.71
N ASN A 118 -8.73 -11.35 -5.53
CA ASN A 118 -9.11 -12.26 -4.44
C ASN A 118 -10.48 -11.87 -3.85
N TYR A 119 -10.88 -12.57 -2.79
CA TYR A 119 -12.11 -12.30 -2.06
C TYR A 119 -11.87 -11.25 -0.98
N GLU A 120 -12.40 -10.04 -1.20
CA GLU A 120 -12.23 -8.91 -0.30
C GLU A 120 -13.28 -8.96 0.82
N TRP A 121 -13.03 -9.79 1.82
CA TRP A 121 -13.74 -9.82 3.11
C TRP A 121 -15.27 -9.78 3.03
N GLY A 122 -15.88 -10.52 2.09
CA GLY A 122 -17.33 -10.49 1.86
C GLY A 122 -17.72 -10.23 0.41
N HIS A 123 -16.79 -9.70 -0.38
CA HIS A 123 -17.11 -9.09 -1.68
C HIS A 123 -16.08 -9.49 -2.71
N TRP A 124 -16.59 -9.82 -3.90
CA TRP A 124 -15.78 -10.08 -5.08
C TRP A 124 -15.70 -8.84 -6.00
N GLY A 125 -16.39 -7.75 -5.66
CA GLY A 125 -16.41 -6.53 -6.47
C GLY A 125 -15.04 -5.84 -6.52
N PRO A 126 -14.44 -5.50 -5.37
CA PRO A 126 -13.12 -4.89 -5.32
C PRO A 126 -12.03 -5.80 -5.89
N THR A 127 -11.27 -5.29 -6.85
CA THR A 127 -10.15 -6.01 -7.48
C THR A 127 -8.84 -5.26 -7.25
N PHE A 128 -7.95 -5.82 -6.44
CA PHE A 128 -6.63 -5.28 -6.13
C PHE A 128 -5.51 -5.86 -6.99
N GLY A 129 -5.70 -7.08 -7.50
CA GLY A 129 -4.64 -7.92 -8.01
C GLY A 129 -3.93 -7.37 -9.23
N LEU A 130 -2.64 -7.67 -9.33
CA LEU A 130 -1.84 -7.52 -10.56
C LEU A 130 -2.18 -8.62 -11.59
N ILE A 131 -2.87 -9.68 -11.17
CA ILE A 131 -3.30 -10.80 -11.99
C ILE A 131 -4.81 -10.97 -11.81
N ALA A 132 -5.56 -10.89 -12.90
CA ALA A 132 -6.98 -11.21 -12.89
C ALA A 132 -7.19 -12.71 -12.72
N VAL A 133 -8.24 -13.10 -12.01
CA VAL A 133 -8.64 -14.51 -11.84
C VAL A 133 -10.07 -14.67 -12.33
N ASP A 134 -10.25 -15.52 -13.35
CA ASP A 134 -11.57 -16.00 -13.72
C ASP A 134 -12.10 -16.93 -12.60
N ARG A 135 -13.28 -16.63 -12.06
CA ARG A 135 -13.77 -17.29 -10.84
C ARG A 135 -14.46 -18.63 -11.07
N GLU A 136 -14.80 -18.93 -12.33
CA GLU A 136 -15.42 -20.20 -12.70
C GLU A 136 -14.36 -21.22 -13.11
N THR A 137 -13.36 -20.77 -13.86
CA THR A 137 -12.32 -21.60 -14.46
C THR A 137 -10.98 -21.56 -13.73
N PHE A 138 -10.78 -20.57 -12.85
CA PHE A 138 -9.50 -20.27 -12.20
C PHE A 138 -8.36 -19.93 -13.17
N VAL A 139 -8.66 -19.51 -14.40
CA VAL A 139 -7.64 -18.98 -15.30
C VAL A 139 -7.05 -17.69 -14.72
N ARG A 140 -5.72 -17.57 -14.73
CA ARG A 140 -4.98 -16.39 -14.27
C ARG A 140 -4.53 -15.59 -15.50
N THR A 141 -4.88 -14.32 -15.54
CA THR A 141 -4.51 -13.41 -16.62
C THR A 141 -3.72 -12.23 -16.06
N PRO A 142 -2.39 -12.19 -16.29
CA PRO A 142 -1.56 -11.04 -15.91
C PRO A 142 -2.11 -9.73 -16.45
N LYS A 143 -2.20 -8.71 -15.59
CA LYS A 143 -2.55 -7.35 -16.00
C LYS A 143 -1.27 -6.58 -16.40
N PRO A 144 -1.37 -5.53 -17.23
CA PRO A 144 -0.23 -4.66 -17.55
C PRO A 144 0.59 -4.20 -16.34
N SER A 145 -0.08 -3.91 -15.22
CA SER A 145 0.51 -3.52 -13.94
C SER A 145 1.47 -4.55 -13.35
N LEU A 146 1.25 -5.87 -13.56
CA LEU A 146 2.19 -6.91 -13.16
C LEU A 146 3.54 -6.74 -13.88
N HIS A 147 3.48 -6.61 -15.21
CA HIS A 147 4.68 -6.44 -16.02
C HIS A 147 5.38 -5.11 -15.72
N TRP A 148 4.61 -4.05 -15.51
CA TRP A 148 5.14 -2.76 -15.09
C TRP A 148 5.87 -2.86 -13.74
N LEU A 149 5.24 -3.40 -12.70
CA LEU A 149 5.86 -3.52 -11.37
C LEU A 149 7.08 -4.45 -11.41
N GLY A 150 7.01 -5.54 -12.17
CA GLY A 150 8.15 -6.43 -12.41
C GLY A 150 9.34 -5.75 -13.10
N ARG A 151 9.10 -4.78 -13.99
CA ARG A 151 10.17 -3.94 -14.56
C ARG A 151 10.77 -3.00 -13.51
N ILE A 152 9.96 -2.40 -12.65
CA ILE A 152 10.46 -1.56 -11.54
C ILE A 152 11.32 -2.39 -10.58
N ALA A 153 10.85 -3.58 -10.20
CA ALA A 153 11.56 -4.52 -9.34
C ALA A 153 12.93 -4.93 -9.91
N ARG A 154 12.99 -5.27 -11.21
CA ARG A 154 14.25 -5.67 -11.87
C ARG A 154 15.18 -4.51 -12.17
N GLY A 155 14.62 -3.37 -12.60
CA GLY A 155 15.38 -2.17 -12.93
C GLY A 155 16.04 -1.57 -11.70
N GLY A 156 15.43 -1.79 -10.53
CA GLY A 156 15.79 -1.16 -9.27
C GLY A 156 15.57 0.34 -9.39
N TYR A 157 14.61 0.89 -8.65
CA TYR A 157 14.70 2.31 -8.31
C TYR A 157 15.89 2.45 -7.34
N ARG A 158 17.12 2.44 -7.87
CA ARG A 158 18.36 2.45 -7.09
C ARG A 158 18.61 3.86 -6.57
N ARG A 159 17.89 4.22 -5.51
CA ARG A 159 18.37 5.13 -4.48
C ARG A 159 18.09 4.46 -3.14
N ASN A 160 19.16 4.02 -2.49
CA ASN A 160 19.22 3.42 -1.16
C ASN A 160 18.16 2.36 -0.80
N SER A 161 18.60 1.09 -0.85
CA SER A 161 18.16 -0.05 -0.03
C SER A 161 16.72 -0.59 -0.09
N VAL A 162 15.76 0.07 -0.73
CA VAL A 162 14.38 -0.48 -0.82
C VAL A 162 14.26 -1.53 -1.92
N ILE A 163 13.90 -2.76 -1.55
CA ILE A 163 13.65 -3.86 -2.49
C ILE A 163 12.15 -3.90 -2.83
N VAL A 164 11.81 -3.69 -4.10
CA VAL A 164 10.45 -3.94 -4.61
C VAL A 164 10.40 -5.39 -5.08
N ALA A 165 9.66 -6.26 -4.41
CA ALA A 165 9.55 -7.67 -4.81
C ALA A 165 8.46 -7.82 -5.89
N GLY A 166 8.85 -8.26 -7.09
CA GLY A 166 7.94 -8.63 -8.17
C GLY A 166 8.01 -10.14 -8.44
N GLY A 167 6.85 -10.80 -8.45
CA GLY A 167 6.73 -12.22 -8.79
C GLY A 167 7.11 -12.52 -10.25
N VAL A 168 7.58 -13.75 -10.45
CA VAL A 168 8.10 -14.38 -11.69
C VAL A 168 7.34 -14.05 -12.97
#